data_AF-A0AAV4CYA6-F1
#
_entry.id   AF-A0AAV4CYA6-F1
#
_cell.length_a   1.000
_cell.length_b   1.000
_cell.length_c   1.000
_cell.angle_alpha   90.00
_cell.angle_beta   90.00
_cell.angle_gamma   90.00
#
_symmetry.space_group_name_H-M   'P 1'
#
loop_
_entity.id
_entity.type
_entity.pdbx_description
1 polymer ?
#
loop_
_entity_poly.entity_id
_entity_poly.type
_entity_poly.pdbx_seq_one_letter_code
_entity_poly.pdbx_strand_id
1 'polypeptide(L)'
;PKDDQAVSTSIQSNDANHFHNGGDTNNFGEGHDDDDDDDGDCDNDDYEGGDKKGDDDNDGGEGEPGLLLSKVPDHLRDKKLYKASVEETEKKLVRDVFVPGDAYMNYGDAFVLDKEYFIYFHDRLGDTFRWKGENVSTKEVADEMSLLPFIEDANVFGVAMPGHDGKAGMAAITLTSNARLGNKELMELYAHVCKELPFYARPLFVRLLPAAVITGTFKNKKVDLAKEGYDLNKVKDPLYFLNHSNKTYSPLTKHDLANFLRSKL
;
A
#
# COMPACT_ATOMS: atom_id res chain seq x y z
N PRO A 1 -32.32 9.01 -22.33
CA PRO A 1 -31.03 9.70 -22.07
C PRO A 1 -31.02 10.19 -20.61
N LYS A 2 -30.63 9.31 -19.69
CA LYS A 2 -30.59 9.62 -18.25
C LYS A 2 -29.15 9.48 -17.79
N ASP A 3 -28.56 10.62 -17.47
CA ASP A 3 -27.56 10.90 -16.44
C ASP A 3 -26.53 9.80 -16.13
N ASP A 4 -25.47 9.76 -16.96
CA ASP A 4 -24.14 9.33 -16.51
C ASP A 4 -23.45 10.56 -15.89
N GLN A 5 -23.73 10.84 -14.62
CA GLN A 5 -22.88 11.74 -13.83
C GLN A 5 -21.75 10.91 -13.23
N ALA A 6 -20.50 11.28 -13.54
CA ALA A 6 -19.34 10.77 -12.84
C ALA A 6 -19.41 11.23 -11.38
N VAL A 7 -19.74 10.31 -10.47
CA VAL A 7 -19.71 10.57 -9.03
C VAL A 7 -18.26 10.40 -8.58
N SER A 8 -17.61 11.50 -8.21
CA SER A 8 -16.33 11.51 -7.52
C SER A 8 -16.63 11.36 -6.03
N THR A 9 -16.17 10.29 -5.39
CA THR A 9 -16.42 10.07 -3.96
C THR A 9 -15.16 9.55 -3.28
N SER A 10 -14.85 10.12 -2.12
CA SER A 10 -13.60 9.97 -1.39
C SER A 10 -13.67 8.81 -0.39
N ILE A 11 -12.82 7.79 -0.55
CA ILE A 11 -12.58 6.76 0.49
C ILE A 11 -11.20 6.99 1.12
N GLN A 12 -11.14 6.88 2.46
CA GLN A 12 -9.91 6.96 3.24
C GLN A 12 -8.89 5.86 2.84
N SER A 13 -7.61 6.23 2.75
CA SER A 13 -6.51 5.36 2.35
C SER A 13 -6.18 4.22 3.33
N ASN A 14 -6.77 4.24 4.54
CA ASN A 14 -6.47 3.25 5.59
C ASN A 14 -7.34 1.98 5.51
N ASP A 15 -8.50 2.01 4.84
CA ASP A 15 -9.42 0.86 4.81
C ASP A 15 -9.19 -0.09 3.64
N ALA A 16 -8.43 0.33 2.62
CA ALA A 16 -8.13 -0.51 1.46
C ALA A 16 -7.24 -1.74 1.78
N ASN A 17 -6.66 -1.81 2.98
CA ASN A 17 -5.84 -2.95 3.43
C ASN A 17 -6.59 -3.97 4.30
N HIS A 18 -7.87 -3.75 4.65
CA HIS A 18 -8.60 -4.67 5.54
C HIS A 18 -9.59 -5.62 4.84
N PHE A 19 -9.89 -5.41 3.55
CA PHE A 19 -10.77 -6.29 2.79
C PHE A 19 -10.00 -7.38 2.04
N HIS A 20 -9.27 -8.23 2.78
CA HIS A 20 -8.71 -9.49 2.28
C HIS A 20 -8.68 -10.55 3.40
N ASN A 21 -9.86 -10.92 3.92
CA ASN A 21 -10.08 -12.23 4.53
C ASN A 21 -11.58 -12.48 4.74
N GLY A 22 -12.15 -13.36 3.93
CA GLY A 22 -13.51 -13.86 4.08
C GLY A 22 -13.59 -15.24 3.46
N GLY A 23 -13.11 -16.25 4.19
CA GLY A 23 -13.20 -17.65 3.81
C GLY A 23 -12.99 -18.54 5.03
N ASP A 24 -13.98 -19.39 5.29
CA ASP A 24 -14.00 -20.54 6.20
C ASP A 24 -14.49 -20.29 7.65
N THR A 25 -15.82 -20.31 7.82
CA THR A 25 -16.43 -20.88 9.02
C THR A 25 -17.14 -22.17 8.63
N ASN A 26 -16.47 -23.30 8.88
CA ASN A 26 -17.11 -24.61 8.84
C ASN A 26 -17.67 -24.98 10.21
N ASN A 27 -18.90 -25.44 10.12
CA ASN A 27 -19.85 -25.92 11.10
C ASN A 27 -19.32 -27.10 11.94
N PHE A 28 -19.47 -27.05 13.28
CA PHE A 28 -19.64 -28.23 14.14
C PHE A 28 -20.47 -27.81 15.36
N GLY A 29 -21.56 -28.54 15.60
CA GLY A 29 -22.49 -28.29 16.69
C GLY A 29 -22.34 -29.22 17.89
N GLU A 30 -23.27 -28.97 18.83
CA GLU A 30 -23.80 -29.79 19.93
C GLU A 30 -23.20 -29.68 21.35
N GLY A 31 -24.13 -29.60 22.32
CA GLY A 31 -24.00 -29.61 23.79
C GLY A 31 -24.58 -28.33 24.41
N HIS A 32 -25.90 -28.17 24.63
CA HIS A 32 -26.80 -28.73 25.67
C HIS A 32 -26.39 -28.40 27.12
N ASP A 33 -27.37 -27.75 27.79
CA ASP A 33 -27.80 -27.89 29.20
C ASP A 33 -27.43 -26.87 30.29
N ASP A 34 -28.53 -26.46 30.97
CA ASP A 34 -28.76 -25.99 32.35
C ASP A 34 -28.35 -24.55 32.74
N ASP A 35 -29.07 -23.76 33.56
CA ASP A 35 -30.44 -23.71 34.11
C ASP A 35 -30.51 -22.41 34.97
N ASP A 36 -31.75 -21.98 35.29
CA ASP A 36 -32.19 -21.18 36.46
C ASP A 36 -32.04 -19.63 36.55
N ASP A 37 -33.17 -18.97 36.23
CA ASP A 37 -34.12 -18.22 37.10
C ASP A 37 -33.78 -16.96 37.95
N ASP A 38 -34.77 -16.04 37.89
CA ASP A 38 -35.22 -14.98 38.83
C ASP A 38 -34.35 -13.74 39.08
N ASP A 39 -34.81 -12.49 39.16
CA ASP A 39 -36.12 -11.78 39.23
C ASP A 39 -35.84 -10.36 38.64
N GLY A 40 -36.68 -9.66 37.90
CA GLY A 40 -38.05 -9.28 38.23
C GLY A 40 -38.08 -7.92 38.96
N ASP A 41 -37.97 -6.79 38.24
CA ASP A 41 -38.58 -5.53 38.70
C ASP A 41 -38.91 -4.59 37.53
N CYS A 42 -40.08 -3.99 37.67
CA CYS A 42 -40.96 -3.34 36.71
C CYS A 42 -40.65 -1.86 36.48
N ASP A 43 -40.83 -1.39 35.24
CA ASP A 43 -41.81 -0.35 34.88
C ASP A 43 -41.75 -0.08 33.36
N ASN A 44 -42.86 -0.38 32.68
CA ASN A 44 -43.14 0.05 31.31
C ASN A 44 -43.61 1.52 31.35
N ASP A 45 -43.22 2.32 30.36
CA ASP A 45 -44.15 2.85 29.36
C ASP A 45 -43.41 3.81 28.39
N ASP A 46 -43.55 3.45 27.10
CA ASP A 46 -43.65 4.32 25.92
C ASP A 46 -42.49 5.24 25.51
N TYR A 47 -41.65 4.74 24.59
CA TYR A 47 -41.13 5.56 23.49
C TYR A 47 -41.19 4.77 22.17
N GLU A 48 -42.09 5.23 21.30
CA GLU A 48 -42.31 4.74 19.94
C GLU A 48 -41.02 4.78 19.09
N GLY A 49 -40.82 3.71 18.32
CA GLY A 49 -39.72 3.56 17.38
C GLY A 49 -39.79 4.61 16.27
N GLY A 50 -38.70 5.39 16.17
CA GLY A 50 -38.40 6.23 15.02
C GLY A 50 -37.15 5.70 14.32
N ASP A 51 -37.31 5.32 13.06
CA ASP A 51 -36.27 4.94 12.10
C ASP A 51 -35.03 5.84 12.20
N LYS A 52 -33.91 5.28 12.65
CA LYS A 52 -32.59 5.84 12.35
C LYS A 52 -32.07 5.14 11.10
N LYS A 53 -32.38 5.75 9.94
CA LYS A 53 -31.50 5.65 8.77
C LYS A 53 -30.10 6.04 9.24
N GLY A 54 -29.20 5.07 9.28
CA GLY A 54 -27.77 5.34 9.37
C GLY A 54 -27.34 5.92 8.04
N ASP A 55 -27.26 7.23 7.96
CA ASP A 55 -26.46 7.92 6.95
C ASP A 55 -24.98 7.70 7.35
N ASP A 56 -24.43 6.52 7.03
CA ASP A 56 -22.99 6.28 7.03
C ASP A 56 -22.41 6.94 5.77
N ASP A 57 -22.39 8.27 5.78
CA ASP A 57 -21.63 9.07 4.84
C ASP A 57 -20.13 8.92 5.19
N ASN A 58 -19.53 7.82 4.73
CA ASN A 58 -18.08 7.67 4.67
C ASN A 58 -17.53 8.48 3.47
N ASP A 59 -17.90 9.76 3.39
CA ASP A 59 -17.36 10.71 2.43
C ASP A 59 -16.24 11.45 3.18
N GLY A 60 -14.99 11.23 2.75
CA GLY A 60 -13.81 11.86 3.36
C GLY A 60 -14.05 13.35 3.67
N GLY A 61 -13.67 13.79 4.86
CA GLY A 61 -13.98 15.14 5.34
C GLY A 61 -13.46 16.23 4.40
N GLU A 62 -14.07 17.41 4.43
CA GLU A 62 -13.66 18.56 3.62
C GLU A 62 -12.13 18.78 3.66
N GLY A 63 -11.47 18.75 2.49
CA GLY A 63 -10.02 18.93 2.37
C GLY A 63 -9.17 17.67 2.62
N GLU A 64 -9.79 16.51 2.88
CA GLU A 64 -9.09 15.23 3.00
C GLU A 64 -8.86 14.58 1.62
N PRO A 65 -7.70 13.94 1.39
CA PRO A 65 -7.48 13.16 0.16
C PRO A 65 -8.39 11.93 0.08
N GLY A 66 -9.00 11.71 -1.09
CA GLY A 66 -9.80 10.53 -1.39
C GLY A 66 -9.46 9.89 -2.74
N LEU A 67 -9.68 8.59 -2.87
CA LEU A 67 -9.43 7.84 -4.10
C LEU A 67 -10.46 8.16 -5.20
N LEU A 68 -9.98 8.38 -6.42
CA LEU A 68 -10.84 8.48 -7.60
C LEU A 68 -11.40 7.10 -7.95
N LEU A 69 -12.70 6.97 -7.79
CA LEU A 69 -13.48 5.79 -8.11
C LEU A 69 -14.53 6.11 -9.19
N SER A 70 -14.76 5.18 -10.12
CA SER A 70 -15.91 5.24 -11.02
C SER A 70 -16.82 4.06 -10.77
N LYS A 71 -18.10 4.32 -10.53
CA LYS A 71 -19.09 3.26 -10.36
C LYS A 71 -19.14 2.37 -11.59
N VAL A 72 -19.18 1.06 -11.38
CA VAL A 72 -19.38 0.06 -12.42
C VAL A 72 -20.88 -0.24 -12.52
N PRO A 73 -21.52 0.01 -13.68
CA PRO A 73 -22.92 -0.34 -13.89
C PRO A 73 -23.16 -1.83 -13.67
N ASP A 74 -24.29 -2.16 -13.04
CA ASP A 74 -24.64 -3.51 -12.58
C ASP A 74 -24.48 -4.57 -13.69
N HIS A 75 -24.95 -4.24 -14.89
CA HIS A 75 -24.91 -5.10 -16.07
C HIS A 75 -23.49 -5.30 -16.69
N LEU A 76 -22.47 -4.64 -16.12
CA LEU A 76 -21.07 -4.73 -16.54
C LEU A 76 -20.15 -5.34 -15.46
N ARG A 77 -20.65 -5.59 -14.23
CA ARG A 77 -19.83 -6.03 -13.09
C ARG A 77 -19.12 -7.37 -13.31
N ASP A 78 -19.75 -8.30 -14.02
CA ASP A 78 -19.19 -9.64 -14.32
C ASP A 78 -18.56 -9.71 -15.72
N LYS A 79 -18.41 -8.56 -16.39
CA LYS A 79 -17.83 -8.48 -17.72
C LYS A 79 -16.37 -8.08 -17.66
N LYS A 80 -15.67 -8.41 -18.74
CA LYS A 80 -14.33 -7.92 -18.99
C LYS A 80 -14.37 -6.41 -19.28
N LEU A 81 -14.14 -5.60 -18.25
CA LEU A 81 -14.16 -4.13 -18.32
C LEU A 81 -12.89 -3.53 -18.93
N TYR A 82 -11.75 -4.22 -18.81
CA TYR A 82 -10.47 -3.80 -19.35
C TYR A 82 -10.02 -4.71 -20.51
N LYS A 83 -9.20 -4.18 -21.43
CA LYS A 83 -8.51 -4.99 -22.46
C LYS A 83 -7.50 -6.00 -21.87
N ALA A 84 -7.32 -6.02 -20.55
CA ALA A 84 -6.44 -6.86 -19.74
C ALA A 84 -7.04 -8.25 -19.45
N SER A 85 -6.48 -9.08 -18.55
CA SER A 85 -7.17 -10.33 -18.14
C SER A 85 -8.38 -10.06 -17.23
N VAL A 86 -9.24 -11.07 -16.99
CA VAL A 86 -10.34 -10.97 -16.01
C VAL A 86 -9.77 -10.78 -14.60
N GLU A 87 -8.72 -11.53 -14.26
CA GLU A 87 -8.01 -11.38 -12.97
C GLU A 87 -7.44 -9.97 -12.76
N GLU A 88 -6.90 -9.35 -13.81
CA GLU A 88 -6.41 -7.97 -13.75
C GLU A 88 -7.54 -6.93 -13.64
N THR A 89 -8.73 -7.27 -14.14
CA THR A 89 -9.92 -6.45 -13.95
C THR A 89 -10.40 -6.54 -12.51
N GLU A 90 -10.49 -7.74 -11.93
CA GLU A 90 -10.88 -7.94 -10.52
C GLU A 90 -9.95 -7.22 -9.55
N LYS A 91 -8.63 -7.21 -9.80
CA LYS A 91 -7.66 -6.46 -8.98
C LYS A 91 -7.90 -4.94 -8.92
N LYS A 92 -8.65 -4.39 -9.87
CA LYS A 92 -8.97 -2.95 -9.93
C LYS A 92 -10.38 -2.65 -9.45
N LEU A 93 -11.19 -3.67 -9.15
CA LEU A 93 -12.51 -3.49 -8.61
C LEU A 93 -12.43 -3.41 -7.09
N VAL A 94 -13.13 -2.43 -6.53
CA VAL A 94 -13.45 -2.36 -5.10
C VAL A 94 -14.94 -2.61 -4.98
N ARG A 95 -15.34 -3.56 -4.15
CA ARG A 95 -16.72 -4.00 -3.99
C ARG A 95 -17.25 -3.58 -2.62
N ASP A 96 -18.57 -3.48 -2.52
CA ASP A 96 -19.28 -3.20 -1.26
C ASP A 96 -18.79 -1.91 -0.60
N VAL A 97 -18.56 -0.87 -1.42
CA VAL A 97 -17.96 0.40 -1.02
C VAL A 97 -18.95 1.27 -0.25
N PHE A 98 -20.10 1.56 -0.84
CA PHE A 98 -21.13 2.40 -0.19
C PHE A 98 -22.34 1.56 0.19
N VAL A 99 -22.70 0.58 -0.63
CA VAL A 99 -23.79 -0.36 -0.35
C VAL A 99 -23.40 -1.78 -0.75
N PRO A 100 -23.91 -2.81 -0.04
CA PRO A 100 -23.68 -4.20 -0.42
C PRO A 100 -24.05 -4.48 -1.88
N GLY A 101 -23.14 -5.13 -2.58
CA GLY A 101 -23.22 -5.51 -3.98
C GLY A 101 -22.66 -4.49 -4.95
N ASP A 102 -22.42 -3.22 -4.57
CA ASP A 102 -21.86 -2.24 -5.48
C ASP A 102 -20.40 -2.53 -5.85
N ALA A 103 -19.96 -1.94 -6.96
CA ALA A 103 -18.60 -2.11 -7.44
C ALA A 103 -18.10 -0.83 -8.11
N TYR A 104 -16.85 -0.48 -7.83
CA TYR A 104 -16.18 0.69 -8.36
C TYR A 104 -14.85 0.32 -8.98
N MET A 105 -14.52 0.98 -10.09
CA MET A 105 -13.22 0.93 -10.71
C MET A 105 -12.28 1.88 -9.98
N ASN A 106 -11.18 1.35 -9.44
CA ASN A 106 -10.13 2.12 -8.82
C ASN A 106 -9.07 2.52 -9.86
N TYR A 107 -8.91 3.83 -10.08
CA TYR A 107 -7.90 4.39 -10.98
C TYR A 107 -6.52 4.48 -10.33
N GLY A 108 -6.48 4.43 -9.01
CA GLY A 108 -5.29 4.56 -8.19
C GLY A 108 -4.80 5.99 -8.08
N ASP A 109 -5.63 7.00 -8.35
CA ASP A 109 -5.26 8.41 -8.23
C ASP A 109 -6.07 9.03 -7.08
N ALA A 110 -5.41 9.73 -6.16
CA ALA A 110 -6.00 10.41 -5.02
C ALA A 110 -6.14 11.90 -5.32
N PHE A 111 -7.29 12.46 -4.96
CA PHE A 111 -7.63 13.87 -5.15
C PHE A 111 -8.11 14.49 -3.86
N VAL A 112 -7.93 15.80 -3.73
CA VAL A 112 -8.53 16.61 -2.67
C VAL A 112 -9.59 17.50 -3.31
N LEU A 113 -10.75 17.57 -2.66
CA LEU A 113 -11.83 18.50 -3.01
C LEU A 113 -11.81 19.67 -2.01
N ASP A 114 -11.75 20.90 -2.51
CA ASP A 114 -11.88 22.08 -1.65
C ASP A 114 -13.34 22.53 -1.47
N LYS A 115 -13.54 23.57 -0.66
CA LYS A 115 -14.87 24.13 -0.34
C LYS A 115 -15.56 24.80 -1.53
N GLU A 116 -14.82 25.08 -2.60
CA GLU A 116 -15.33 25.66 -3.84
C GLU A 116 -15.51 24.58 -4.93
N TYR A 117 -15.42 23.30 -4.55
CA TYR A 117 -15.52 22.13 -5.43
C TYR A 117 -14.43 22.06 -6.51
N PHE A 118 -13.29 22.73 -6.31
CA PHE A 118 -12.12 22.48 -7.14
C PHE A 118 -11.46 21.17 -6.74
N ILE A 119 -11.12 20.39 -7.76
CA ILE A 119 -10.47 19.09 -7.63
C ILE A 119 -8.97 19.28 -7.86
N TYR A 120 -8.16 18.92 -6.87
CA TYR A 120 -6.70 18.97 -6.96
C TYR A 120 -6.14 17.56 -6.95
N PHE A 121 -5.27 17.25 -7.90
CA PHE A 121 -4.48 16.03 -7.85
C PHE A 121 -3.63 16.05 -6.59
N HIS A 122 -3.76 15.01 -5.76
CA HIS A 122 -2.99 14.86 -4.53
C HIS A 122 -1.86 13.86 -4.72
N ASP A 123 -2.17 12.64 -5.17
CA ASP A 123 -1.18 11.57 -5.28
C ASP A 123 -1.65 10.43 -6.19
N ARG A 124 -0.76 9.46 -6.46
CA ARG A 124 -1.08 8.17 -7.06
C ARG A 124 -0.81 7.03 -6.08
N LEU A 125 -1.85 6.25 -5.79
CA LEU A 125 -1.80 5.03 -5.00
C LEU A 125 -0.76 4.06 -5.57
N GLY A 126 0.30 3.84 -4.79
CA GLY A 126 1.43 2.96 -5.13
C GLY A 126 2.66 3.69 -5.69
N ASP A 127 2.60 5.01 -5.87
CA ASP A 127 3.73 5.86 -6.27
C ASP A 127 4.39 6.56 -5.07
N THR A 128 3.75 6.58 -3.90
CA THR A 128 4.34 7.06 -2.64
C THR A 128 4.28 6.02 -1.52
N PHE A 129 5.08 6.22 -0.47
CA PHE A 129 4.93 5.57 0.83
C PHE A 129 5.15 6.58 1.96
N ARG A 130 4.59 6.32 3.14
CA ARG A 130 4.75 7.20 4.30
C ARG A 130 5.78 6.66 5.27
N TRP A 131 6.83 7.41 5.59
CA TRP A 131 7.85 7.02 6.56
C TRP A 131 8.11 8.14 7.57
N LYS A 132 8.07 7.82 8.86
CA LYS A 132 8.30 8.80 9.94
C LYS A 132 7.44 10.07 9.82
N GLY A 133 6.19 9.90 9.40
CA GLY A 133 5.21 10.98 9.23
C GLY A 133 5.26 11.66 7.86
N GLU A 134 6.30 11.45 7.06
CA GLU A 134 6.57 12.12 5.79
C GLU A 134 6.12 11.27 4.60
N ASN A 135 5.60 11.91 3.54
CA ASN A 135 5.29 11.25 2.27
C ASN A 135 6.54 11.21 1.39
N VAL A 136 6.84 10.03 0.85
CA VAL A 136 8.02 9.80 0.00
C VAL A 136 7.58 9.34 -1.38
N SER A 137 7.95 10.10 -2.40
CA SER A 137 7.77 9.71 -3.80
C SER A 137 8.73 8.60 -4.19
N THR A 138 8.19 7.44 -4.56
CA THR A 138 8.98 6.33 -5.09
C THR A 138 9.67 6.71 -6.40
N LYS A 139 9.04 7.59 -7.20
CA LYS A 139 9.62 8.06 -8.45
C LYS A 139 10.81 8.98 -8.22
N GLU A 140 10.71 9.95 -7.31
CA GLU A 140 11.84 10.87 -7.04
C GLU A 140 13.06 10.10 -6.52
N VAL A 141 12.84 9.18 -5.58
CA VAL A 141 13.93 8.34 -5.06
C VAL A 141 14.52 7.45 -6.16
N ALA A 142 13.69 6.88 -7.04
CA ALA A 142 14.16 6.06 -8.16
C ALA A 142 14.95 6.89 -9.18
N ASP A 143 14.45 8.09 -9.53
CA ASP A 143 15.10 9.00 -10.48
C ASP A 143 16.48 9.42 -9.95
N GLU A 144 16.59 9.77 -8.66
CA GLU A 144 17.86 10.12 -8.02
C GLU A 144 18.85 8.95 -8.01
N MET A 145 18.40 7.74 -7.67
CA MET A 145 19.26 6.55 -7.71
C MET A 145 19.73 6.23 -9.13
N SER A 146 18.88 6.47 -10.13
CA SER A 146 19.19 6.19 -11.55
C SER A 146 20.23 7.15 -12.15
N LEU A 147 20.59 8.22 -11.44
CA LEU A 147 21.72 9.10 -11.83
C LEU A 147 23.09 8.43 -11.65
N LEU A 148 23.16 7.36 -10.84
CA LEU A 148 24.40 6.61 -10.64
C LEU A 148 24.69 5.74 -11.88
N PRO A 149 25.88 5.84 -12.49
CA PRO A 149 26.15 5.25 -13.82
C PRO A 149 26.16 3.72 -13.83
N PHE A 150 26.21 3.08 -12.66
CA PHE A 150 26.17 1.64 -12.52
C PHE A 150 24.75 1.07 -12.31
N ILE A 151 23.74 1.92 -12.09
CA ILE A 151 22.34 1.52 -11.94
C ILE A 151 21.65 1.62 -13.30
N GLU A 152 21.04 0.52 -13.75
CA GLU A 152 20.26 0.48 -15.00
C GLU A 152 18.79 0.80 -14.74
N ASP A 153 18.22 0.23 -13.67
CA ASP A 153 16.83 0.43 -13.28
C ASP A 153 16.75 0.44 -11.75
N ALA A 154 15.86 1.28 -11.20
CA ALA A 154 15.62 1.43 -9.78
C ALA A 154 14.12 1.43 -9.48
N ASN A 155 13.68 0.44 -8.73
CA ASN A 155 12.27 0.26 -8.35
C ASN A 155 12.11 0.47 -6.86
N VAL A 156 11.52 1.61 -6.50
CA VAL A 156 11.36 2.01 -5.10
C VAL A 156 9.94 1.71 -4.63
N PHE A 157 9.82 1.22 -3.40
CA PHE A 157 8.56 0.91 -2.75
C PHE A 157 8.72 0.93 -1.22
N GLY A 158 7.60 1.09 -0.52
CA GLY A 158 7.57 1.03 0.94
C GLY A 158 7.47 -0.41 1.46
N VAL A 159 8.25 -0.73 2.50
CA VAL A 159 8.18 -1.98 3.25
C VAL A 159 7.83 -1.75 4.72
N ALA A 160 7.02 -2.62 5.30
CA ALA A 160 6.62 -2.50 6.70
C ALA A 160 7.81 -2.73 7.63
N MET A 161 7.88 -1.93 8.71
CA MET A 161 8.92 -2.04 9.73
C MET A 161 8.28 -2.39 11.08
N PRO A 162 8.69 -3.49 11.74
CA PRO A 162 8.18 -3.85 13.06
C PRO A 162 8.32 -2.70 14.06
N GLY A 163 7.21 -2.34 14.72
CA GLY A 163 7.21 -1.30 15.75
C GLY A 163 7.24 0.14 15.23
N HIS A 164 7.08 0.36 13.93
CA HIS A 164 6.99 1.69 13.34
C HIS A 164 5.68 1.86 12.56
N ASP A 165 5.11 3.05 12.65
CA ASP A 165 4.00 3.45 11.79
C ASP A 165 4.52 3.82 10.38
N GLY A 166 3.74 3.48 9.36
CA GLY A 166 4.09 3.63 7.96
C GLY A 166 5.01 2.54 7.40
N LYS A 167 5.67 2.85 6.29
CA LYS A 167 6.53 1.96 5.51
C LYS A 167 7.86 2.65 5.22
N ALA A 168 8.98 1.96 5.47
CA ALA A 168 10.30 2.47 5.13
C ALA A 168 10.62 2.25 3.66
N GLY A 169 11.50 3.09 3.10
CA GLY A 169 11.93 2.95 1.72
C GLY A 169 12.77 1.70 1.48
N MET A 170 12.45 0.97 0.43
CA MET A 170 13.26 -0.09 -0.14
C MET A 170 13.43 0.14 -1.64
N ALA A 171 14.62 -0.11 -2.17
CA ALA A 171 14.90 -0.03 -3.60
C ALA A 171 15.35 -1.39 -4.14
N ALA A 172 14.70 -1.86 -5.20
CA ALA A 172 15.17 -2.99 -5.99
C ALA A 172 15.85 -2.47 -7.25
N ILE A 173 17.15 -2.70 -7.37
CA ILE A 173 17.99 -2.16 -8.45
C ILE A 173 18.52 -3.26 -9.37
N THR A 174 18.76 -2.91 -10.62
CA THR A 174 19.57 -3.71 -11.55
C THR A 174 20.78 -2.91 -12.00
N LEU A 175 21.82 -3.62 -12.40
CA LEU A 175 23.07 -3.00 -12.82
C LEU A 175 23.17 -3.00 -14.33
N THR A 176 23.86 -1.99 -14.86
CA THR A 176 24.25 -1.98 -16.26
C THR A 176 25.14 -3.19 -16.58
N SER A 177 25.14 -3.66 -17.83
CA SER A 177 25.70 -4.97 -18.22
C SER A 177 27.18 -5.20 -17.86
N ASN A 178 27.93 -4.13 -17.60
CA ASN A 178 29.36 -4.19 -17.24
C ASN A 178 29.64 -3.80 -15.78
N ALA A 179 28.62 -3.44 -15.01
CA ALA A 179 28.77 -3.00 -13.64
C ALA A 179 28.73 -4.18 -12.66
N ARG A 180 29.37 -3.98 -11.51
CA ARG A 180 29.27 -4.86 -10.34
C ARG A 180 29.01 -3.99 -9.14
N LEU A 181 28.14 -4.46 -8.24
CA LEU A 181 27.89 -3.76 -6.98
C LEU A 181 28.94 -4.18 -5.95
N GLY A 182 30.14 -3.60 -6.07
CA GLY A 182 31.24 -3.80 -5.13
C GLY A 182 31.24 -2.76 -4.01
N ASN A 183 32.26 -2.81 -3.15
CA ASN A 183 32.39 -1.87 -2.02
C ASN A 183 32.42 -0.40 -2.48
N LYS A 184 33.07 -0.12 -3.61
CA LYS A 184 33.17 1.24 -4.17
C LYS A 184 31.77 1.75 -4.54
N GLU A 185 31.01 0.98 -5.30
CA GLU A 185 29.67 1.34 -5.76
C GLU A 185 28.68 1.45 -4.60
N LEU A 186 28.80 0.61 -3.56
CA LEU A 186 27.97 0.70 -2.35
C LEU A 186 28.26 1.98 -1.53
N MET A 187 29.52 2.40 -1.44
CA MET A 187 29.90 3.67 -0.79
C MET A 187 29.44 4.88 -1.61
N GLU A 188 29.56 4.80 -2.94
CA GLU A 188 29.09 5.83 -3.87
C GLU A 188 27.57 5.99 -3.79
N LEU A 189 26.83 4.87 -3.78
CA LEU A 189 25.39 4.85 -3.56
C LEU A 189 25.01 5.49 -2.23
N TYR A 190 25.67 5.12 -1.13
CA TYR A 190 25.45 5.72 0.19
C TYR A 190 25.68 7.23 0.17
N ALA A 191 26.79 7.68 -0.40
CA ALA A 191 27.14 9.10 -0.45
C ALA A 191 26.11 9.90 -1.26
N HIS A 192 25.69 9.35 -2.41
CA HIS A 192 24.69 9.96 -3.28
C HIS A 192 23.34 10.11 -2.58
N VAL A 193 22.77 9.02 -2.05
CA VAL A 193 21.46 9.09 -1.37
C VAL A 193 21.50 9.96 -0.11
N CYS A 194 22.64 10.02 0.59
CA CYS A 194 22.78 10.89 1.76
C CYS A 194 22.92 12.38 1.40
N LYS A 195 23.36 12.68 0.18
CA LYS A 195 23.53 14.03 -0.33
C LYS A 195 22.24 14.56 -0.95
N GLU A 196 21.60 13.77 -1.80
CA GLU A 196 20.46 14.22 -2.60
C GLU A 196 19.11 13.99 -1.91
N LEU A 197 18.98 12.96 -1.06
CA LEU A 197 17.71 12.63 -0.42
C LEU A 197 17.65 13.08 1.06
N PRO A 198 16.50 13.60 1.52
CA PRO A 198 16.26 13.82 2.93
C PRO A 198 16.25 12.49 3.70
N PHE A 199 16.52 12.54 5.00
CA PHE A 199 16.72 11.36 5.84
C PHE A 199 15.57 10.33 5.73
N TYR A 200 14.31 10.79 5.68
CA TYR A 200 13.13 9.92 5.62
C TYR A 200 12.91 9.26 4.24
N ALA A 201 13.50 9.80 3.16
CA ALA A 201 13.33 9.29 1.80
C ALA A 201 14.43 8.30 1.38
N ARG A 202 15.52 8.20 2.17
CA ARG A 202 16.63 7.30 1.88
C ARG A 202 16.18 5.85 2.00
N PRO A 203 16.38 5.02 0.95
CA PRO A 203 16.07 3.60 1.05
C PRO A 203 16.88 2.96 2.19
N LEU A 204 16.18 2.41 3.19
CA LEU A 204 16.83 1.67 4.27
C LEU A 204 17.39 0.35 3.77
N PHE A 205 16.76 -0.22 2.74
CA PHE A 205 17.18 -1.47 2.13
C PHE A 205 17.36 -1.33 0.62
N VAL A 206 18.35 -2.05 0.09
CA VAL A 206 18.60 -2.18 -1.34
C VAL A 206 18.65 -3.67 -1.68
N ARG A 207 17.90 -4.08 -2.69
CA ARG A 207 17.91 -5.43 -3.27
C ARG A 207 18.52 -5.38 -4.65
N LEU A 208 19.51 -6.22 -4.91
CA LEU A 208 20.12 -6.35 -6.23
C LEU A 208 19.41 -7.45 -7.01
N LEU A 209 18.67 -7.07 -8.05
CA LEU A 209 17.99 -8.02 -8.93
C LEU A 209 18.90 -8.49 -10.07
N PRO A 210 18.74 -9.73 -10.55
CA PRO A 210 19.53 -10.25 -11.67
C PRO A 210 19.15 -9.65 -13.03
N ALA A 211 17.93 -9.11 -13.18
CA ALA A 211 17.43 -8.54 -14.42
C ALA A 211 16.28 -7.56 -14.16
N ALA A 212 16.09 -6.61 -15.09
CA ALA A 212 15.07 -5.58 -15.00
C ALA A 212 13.66 -6.18 -15.00
N VAL A 213 12.73 -5.49 -14.34
CA VAL A 213 11.34 -5.90 -14.27
C VAL A 213 10.62 -5.36 -15.51
N ILE A 214 10.23 -6.23 -16.45
CA ILE A 214 9.58 -5.79 -17.70
C ILE A 214 8.14 -5.33 -17.46
N THR A 215 7.78 -4.23 -18.13
CA THR A 215 6.63 -3.34 -17.89
C THR A 215 5.22 -3.93 -18.06
N GLY A 216 5.06 -5.11 -18.70
CA GLY A 216 3.74 -5.75 -18.86
C GLY A 216 3.20 -6.43 -17.60
N THR A 217 4.08 -7.01 -16.79
CA THR A 217 3.77 -7.70 -15.52
C THR A 217 4.26 -6.94 -14.29
N PHE A 218 4.77 -5.73 -14.51
CA PHE A 218 5.48 -4.93 -13.52
C PHE A 218 4.62 -4.55 -12.30
N LYS A 219 3.32 -4.27 -12.48
CA LYS A 219 2.43 -4.00 -11.34
C LYS A 219 2.33 -5.18 -10.38
N ASN A 220 2.20 -6.41 -10.90
CA ASN A 220 2.18 -7.60 -10.06
C ASN A 220 3.53 -7.80 -9.37
N LYS A 221 4.62 -7.61 -10.12
CA LYS A 221 5.97 -7.80 -9.59
C LYS A 221 6.39 -6.76 -8.55
N LYS A 222 5.94 -5.50 -8.65
CA LYS A 222 6.15 -4.46 -7.59
C LYS A 222 5.42 -4.84 -6.30
N VAL A 223 4.21 -5.39 -6.41
CA VAL A 223 3.44 -5.89 -5.26
C VAL A 223 4.16 -7.07 -4.61
N ASP A 224 4.66 -8.02 -5.41
CA ASP A 224 5.40 -9.17 -4.90
C ASP A 224 6.72 -8.74 -4.22
N LEU A 225 7.47 -7.82 -4.84
CA LEU A 225 8.68 -7.24 -4.25
C LEU A 225 8.40 -6.54 -2.91
N ALA A 226 7.30 -5.80 -2.80
CA ALA A 226 6.90 -5.14 -1.55
C ALA A 226 6.45 -6.16 -0.47
N LYS A 227 5.78 -7.24 -0.86
CA LYS A 227 5.37 -8.34 0.04
C LYS A 227 6.56 -9.17 0.54
N GLU A 228 7.53 -9.43 -0.32
CA GLU A 228 8.78 -10.10 0.03
C GLU A 228 9.66 -9.22 0.92
N GLY A 229 9.75 -7.93 0.58
CA GLY A 229 10.51 -6.93 1.33
C GLY A 229 11.97 -7.35 1.56
N TYR A 230 12.44 -7.19 2.80
CA TYR A 230 13.77 -7.58 3.25
C TYR A 230 13.79 -8.94 3.98
N ASP A 231 12.77 -9.78 3.81
CA ASP A 231 12.69 -11.09 4.45
C ASP A 231 13.72 -12.07 3.85
N LEU A 232 14.80 -12.29 4.60
CA LEU A 232 15.91 -13.18 4.25
C LEU A 232 15.50 -14.66 4.07
N ASN A 233 14.30 -15.07 4.47
CA ASN A 233 13.81 -16.43 4.22
C ASN A 233 13.03 -16.55 2.91
N LYS A 234 12.49 -15.44 2.39
CA LYS A 234 11.77 -15.38 1.11
C LYS A 234 12.67 -14.95 -0.04
N VAL A 235 13.57 -14.01 0.23
CA VAL A 235 14.43 -13.39 -0.78
C VAL A 235 15.78 -14.10 -0.85
N LYS A 236 16.16 -14.54 -2.06
CA LYS A 236 17.48 -15.12 -2.34
C LYS A 236 18.46 -14.13 -2.97
N ASP A 237 17.94 -13.01 -3.45
CA ASP A 237 18.73 -11.95 -4.06
C ASP A 237 19.62 -11.27 -3.00
N PRO A 238 20.79 -10.72 -3.39
CA PRO A 238 21.61 -9.95 -2.46
C PRO A 238 20.82 -8.75 -1.92
N LEU A 239 20.76 -8.68 -0.59
CA LEU A 239 20.13 -7.59 0.16
C LEU A 239 21.20 -6.79 0.89
N TYR A 240 21.01 -5.49 0.95
CA TYR A 240 21.87 -4.55 1.65
C TYR A 240 21.02 -3.60 2.49
N PHE A 241 21.60 -3.07 3.56
CA PHE A 241 20.97 -2.06 4.41
C PHE A 241 21.84 -0.82 4.56
N LEU A 242 21.18 0.32 4.80
CA LEU A 242 21.83 1.61 5.01
C LEU A 242 22.64 1.59 6.32
N ASN A 243 23.97 1.59 6.22
CA ASN A 243 24.86 1.52 7.37
C ASN A 243 25.62 2.84 7.54
N HIS A 244 25.11 3.71 8.42
CA HIS A 244 25.73 5.00 8.72
C HIS A 244 27.09 4.88 9.40
N SER A 245 27.33 3.84 10.21
CA SER A 245 28.61 3.63 10.90
C SER A 245 29.75 3.40 9.92
N ASN A 246 29.48 2.61 8.87
CA ASN A 246 30.46 2.26 7.84
C ASN A 246 30.37 3.16 6.59
N LYS A 247 29.43 4.12 6.57
CA LYS A 247 29.15 5.02 5.44
C LYS A 247 28.98 4.27 4.10
N THR A 248 28.20 3.20 4.12
CA THR A 248 27.97 2.34 2.96
C THR A 248 26.63 1.61 3.06
N TYR A 249 26.21 0.94 2.00
CA TYR A 249 25.21 -0.11 2.07
C TYR A 249 25.90 -1.44 2.42
N SER A 250 25.62 -1.99 3.60
CA SER A 250 26.24 -3.24 4.07
C SER A 250 25.38 -4.45 3.72
N PRO A 251 25.95 -5.62 3.39
CA PRO A 251 25.17 -6.84 3.17
C PRO A 251 24.25 -7.15 4.35
N LEU A 252 22.99 -7.45 4.08
CA LEU A 252 22.01 -7.76 5.10
C LEU A 252 22.11 -9.24 5.49
N THR A 253 22.57 -9.51 6.70
CA THR A 253 22.55 -10.85 7.30
C THR A 253 21.47 -10.96 8.37
N LYS A 254 21.14 -12.19 8.81
CA LYS A 254 20.16 -12.40 9.90
C LYS A 254 20.59 -11.70 11.19
N HIS A 255 21.89 -11.68 11.48
CA HIS A 255 22.45 -11.01 12.65
C HIS A 255 22.31 -9.48 12.53
N ASP A 256 22.63 -8.94 11.35
CA ASP A 256 22.59 -7.48 11.12
C ASP A 256 21.15 -6.96 11.10
N LEU A 257 20.21 -7.72 10.53
CA LEU A 257 18.79 -7.36 10.53
C LEU A 257 18.25 -7.23 11.97
N ALA A 258 18.57 -8.18 12.85
CA ALA A 258 18.13 -8.11 14.24
C ALA A 258 18.71 -6.89 14.98
N ASN A 259 19.96 -6.50 14.67
CA ASN A 259 20.57 -5.31 15.24
C ASN A 259 19.99 -4.02 14.66
N PHE A 260 19.75 -4.00 13.34
CA PHE A 260 19.17 -2.87 12.63
C PHE A 260 17.76 -2.54 13.15
N LEU A 261 16.91 -3.57 13.32
CA LEU A 261 15.55 -3.42 13.85
C LEU A 261 15.52 -3.01 15.34
N ARG A 262 16.58 -3.29 16.12
CA ARG A 262 16.71 -2.85 17.52
C ARG A 262 17.29 -1.44 17.64
N SER A 263 18.01 -0.96 16.63
CA SER A 263 18.54 0.39 16.62
C SER A 263 17.40 1.39 16.47
N LYS A 264 17.56 2.61 17.00
CA LYS A 264 16.63 3.69 16.68
C LYS A 264 16.84 4.06 15.22
N LEU A 265 16.07 3.41 14.33
CA LEU A 265 15.93 3.76 12.92
C LEU A 265 15.57 5.21 12.78
#